data_AF-A0A958V3V1-F1
#
_entry.id   AF-A0A958V3V1-F1
#
_cell.length_a   1.000
_cell.length_b   1.000
_cell.length_c   1.000
_cell.angle_alpha   90.00
_cell.angle_beta   90.00
_cell.angle_gamma   90.00
#
_symmetry.space_group_name_H-M   'P 1'
#
loop_
_entity.id
_entity.type
_entity.pdbx_description
1 polymer ?
#
loop_
_entity_poly.entity_id
_entity_poly.type
_entity_poly.pdbx_seq_one_letter_code
_entity_poly.pdbx_strand_id
1 'polypeptide(L)'
;VKVIDGVIYTGCYMDFGFWKRNPKGILEYHSLVKETGSKMLDDENVWNIEPYEDWVLFQTYSRIYIYNTIKGDFKIIDSDKTVIKIFNINNNIYYSVAGHGIYQLKEGKPESFVEDTLLKNYQVVNIFPYEEDGLLIETRNSGFYIYKDEMLSKWEIPADDLLNKVSVFCSIRLRDASFVIGTISDGIIHLTNDGDVDFQINQENGLSNNTVLSLFEDNDKNIWVGLDNGINCINIDSPFRVFNDNDGILGTVYTSKVYDGYLYLGTNQGLFYKKLTDINNSF
;
A
#
# COMPACT_ATOMS: atom_id res chain seq x y z
N VAL A 1 -13.18 -2.44 1.24
CA VAL A 1 -14.08 -1.55 0.46
C VAL A 1 -13.37 -1.15 -0.82
N LYS A 2 -14.09 -1.05 -1.93
CA LYS A 2 -13.59 -0.47 -3.20
C LYS A 2 -14.72 0.28 -3.89
N VAL A 3 -14.43 1.39 -4.57
CA VAL A 3 -15.39 2.08 -5.44
C VAL A 3 -14.99 1.81 -6.88
N ILE A 4 -15.92 1.27 -7.68
CA ILE A 4 -15.70 0.90 -9.08
C ILE A 4 -16.90 1.45 -9.85
N ASP A 5 -16.66 2.34 -10.82
CA ASP A 5 -17.70 2.99 -11.64
C ASP A 5 -18.87 3.59 -10.83
N GLY A 6 -18.54 4.21 -9.69
CA GLY A 6 -19.52 4.84 -8.79
C GLY A 6 -20.33 3.87 -7.92
N VAL A 7 -20.08 2.56 -8.03
CA VAL A 7 -20.65 1.53 -7.16
C VAL A 7 -19.67 1.21 -6.04
N ILE A 8 -20.18 1.13 -4.82
CA ILE A 8 -19.38 0.79 -3.64
C ILE A 8 -19.44 -0.72 -3.43
N TYR A 9 -18.30 -1.39 -3.45
CA TYR A 9 -18.15 -2.81 -3.17
C TYR A 9 -17.58 -3.01 -1.76
N THR A 10 -18.16 -3.95 -1.03
CA THR A 10 -17.75 -4.32 0.33
C THR A 10 -17.60 -5.83 0.45
N GLY A 11 -16.59 -6.23 1.21
CA GLY A 11 -16.42 -7.58 1.70
C GLY A 11 -16.42 -7.54 3.22
N CYS A 12 -16.92 -8.59 3.86
CA CYS A 12 -16.90 -8.75 5.29
C CYS A 12 -16.83 -10.25 5.65
N TYR A 13 -17.03 -10.56 6.92
CA TYR A 13 -17.13 -11.92 7.40
C TYR A 13 -18.34 -12.62 6.77
N MET A 14 -18.12 -13.72 6.05
CA MET A 14 -19.14 -14.59 5.46
C MET A 14 -20.12 -13.90 4.49
N ASP A 15 -19.80 -12.70 3.99
CA ASP A 15 -20.61 -12.00 2.99
C ASP A 15 -19.76 -11.03 2.17
N PHE A 16 -20.21 -10.75 0.95
CA PHE A 16 -19.67 -9.72 0.10
C PHE A 16 -20.71 -9.29 -0.93
N GLY A 17 -20.53 -8.07 -1.44
CA GLY A 17 -21.49 -7.49 -2.34
C GLY A 17 -21.24 -6.02 -2.62
N PHE A 18 -22.31 -5.32 -2.96
CA PHE A 18 -22.23 -3.93 -3.37
C PHE A 18 -23.39 -3.10 -2.83
N TRP A 19 -23.22 -1.79 -2.85
CA TRP A 19 -24.22 -0.83 -2.43
C TRP A 19 -24.75 -0.07 -3.64
N LYS A 20 -26.07 -0.01 -3.77
CA LYS A 20 -26.75 0.83 -4.77
C LYS A 20 -27.60 1.88 -4.08
N ARG A 21 -27.65 3.06 -4.67
CA ARG A 21 -28.58 4.10 -4.22
C ARG A 21 -29.96 3.77 -4.76
N ASN A 22 -30.95 3.70 -3.87
CA ASN A 22 -32.34 3.64 -4.28
C ASN A 22 -32.81 4.99 -4.85
N PRO A 23 -34.03 5.12 -5.41
CA PRO A 23 -34.54 6.38 -5.95
C PRO A 23 -34.61 7.55 -4.96
N LYS A 24 -34.47 7.29 -3.65
CA LYS A 24 -34.42 8.31 -2.59
C LYS A 24 -32.97 8.68 -2.20
N GLY A 25 -31.97 8.13 -2.88
CA GLY A 25 -30.55 8.38 -2.63
C GLY A 25 -29.93 7.59 -1.47
N ILE A 26 -30.69 6.70 -0.83
CA ILE A 26 -30.26 5.89 0.30
C ILE A 26 -29.48 4.68 -0.23
N LEU A 27 -28.33 4.39 0.37
CA LEU A 27 -27.53 3.21 0.04
C LEU A 27 -28.19 1.95 0.61
N GLU A 28 -28.45 0.98 -0.27
CA GLU A 28 -28.96 -0.34 0.04
C GLU A 28 -27.90 -1.38 -0.32
N TYR A 29 -27.62 -2.29 0.62
CA TYR A 29 -26.64 -3.35 0.44
C TYR A 29 -27.27 -4.55 -0.27
N HIS A 30 -26.59 -5.03 -1.30
CA HIS A 30 -26.91 -6.21 -2.09
C HIS A 30 -25.86 -7.29 -1.83
N SER A 31 -26.26 -8.34 -1.10
CA SER A 31 -25.41 -9.49 -0.80
C SER A 31 -25.36 -10.42 -2.00
N LEU A 32 -24.18 -10.57 -2.61
CA LEU A 32 -23.98 -11.49 -3.73
C LEU A 32 -24.09 -12.95 -3.29
N VAL A 33 -23.71 -13.25 -2.06
CA VAL A 33 -23.85 -14.60 -1.47
C VAL A 33 -25.33 -15.00 -1.42
N LYS A 34 -26.20 -14.12 -0.92
CA LYS A 34 -27.65 -14.39 -0.81
C LYS A 34 -28.35 -14.36 -2.16
N GLU A 35 -28.07 -13.38 -3.00
CA GLU A 35 -28.76 -13.20 -4.28
C GLU A 35 -28.45 -14.34 -5.27
N THR A 36 -27.25 -14.90 -5.22
CA THR A 36 -26.84 -16.01 -6.10
C THR A 36 -27.07 -17.39 -5.48
N GLY A 37 -27.40 -17.47 -4.19
CA GLY A 37 -27.53 -18.72 -3.44
C GLY A 37 -26.19 -19.48 -3.26
N SER A 38 -25.07 -18.79 -3.46
CA SER A 38 -23.75 -19.39 -3.36
C SER A 38 -23.32 -19.57 -1.91
N LYS A 39 -22.47 -20.57 -1.64
CA LYS A 39 -21.96 -20.87 -0.31
C LYS A 39 -20.48 -20.50 -0.21
N MET A 40 -20.19 -19.53 0.66
CA MET A 40 -18.83 -19.29 1.14
C MET A 40 -18.36 -20.47 1.99
N LEU A 41 -17.04 -20.66 2.10
CA LEU A 41 -16.51 -21.60 3.09
C LEU A 41 -16.72 -21.01 4.49
N ASP A 42 -16.84 -21.89 5.48
CA ASP A 42 -16.96 -21.47 6.87
C ASP A 42 -15.71 -20.66 7.27
N ASP A 43 -15.95 -19.58 8.02
CA ASP A 43 -14.92 -18.67 8.54
C ASP A 43 -14.16 -17.84 7.48
N GLU A 44 -14.74 -17.67 6.28
CA GLU A 44 -14.16 -16.79 5.27
C GLU A 44 -14.40 -15.29 5.54
N ASN A 45 -13.34 -14.51 5.33
CA ASN A 45 -13.39 -13.06 5.26
C ASN A 45 -12.90 -12.61 3.88
N VAL A 46 -13.56 -11.61 3.32
CA VAL A 46 -13.08 -10.94 2.10
C VAL A 46 -12.14 -9.80 2.46
N TRP A 47 -10.88 -9.94 2.09
CA TRP A 47 -9.79 -9.02 2.48
C TRP A 47 -9.41 -8.03 1.40
N ASN A 48 -9.55 -8.40 0.12
CA ASN A 48 -9.24 -7.52 -1.00
C ASN A 48 -10.33 -7.52 -2.06
N ILE A 49 -10.46 -6.39 -2.75
CA ILE A 49 -11.41 -6.22 -3.85
C ILE A 49 -10.69 -5.49 -4.99
N GLU A 50 -10.61 -6.13 -6.16
CA GLU A 50 -9.99 -5.53 -7.35
C GLU A 50 -10.96 -5.51 -8.54
N PRO A 51 -11.02 -4.38 -9.28
CA PRO A 51 -11.71 -4.34 -10.57
C PRO A 51 -10.93 -5.13 -11.61
N TYR A 52 -11.61 -5.63 -12.64
CA TYR A 52 -11.02 -6.23 -13.83
C TYR A 52 -12.00 -6.15 -15.00
N GLU A 53 -11.86 -5.15 -15.87
CA GLU A 53 -12.86 -4.87 -16.92
C GLU A 53 -14.29 -4.82 -16.33
N ASP A 54 -15.21 -5.61 -16.87
CA ASP A 54 -16.60 -5.75 -16.40
C ASP A 54 -16.74 -6.65 -15.15
N TRP A 55 -15.62 -7.06 -14.54
CA TRP A 55 -15.58 -7.99 -13.41
C TRP A 55 -15.07 -7.32 -12.13
N VAL A 56 -15.50 -7.86 -11.00
CA VAL A 56 -15.00 -7.51 -9.67
C VAL A 56 -14.54 -8.77 -8.97
N LEU A 57 -13.30 -8.78 -8.54
CA LEU A 57 -12.67 -9.89 -7.84
C LEU A 57 -12.77 -9.64 -6.34
N PHE A 58 -13.35 -10.56 -5.59
CA PHE A 58 -13.36 -10.58 -4.14
C PHE A 58 -12.44 -11.70 -3.65
N GLN A 59 -11.43 -11.33 -2.87
CA GLN A 59 -10.40 -12.24 -2.40
C GLN A 59 -10.66 -12.66 -0.95
N THR A 60 -10.69 -13.97 -0.70
CA THR A 60 -10.50 -14.57 0.63
C THR A 60 -9.12 -15.22 0.70
N TYR A 61 -8.77 -15.84 1.84
CA TYR A 61 -7.53 -16.61 1.92
C TYR A 61 -7.53 -17.89 1.10
N SER A 62 -8.71 -18.43 0.75
CA SER A 62 -8.83 -19.73 0.07
C SER A 62 -9.47 -19.65 -1.30
N ARG A 63 -10.12 -18.52 -1.63
CA ARG A 63 -10.90 -18.35 -2.86
C ARG A 63 -10.76 -16.98 -3.46
N ILE A 64 -10.94 -16.93 -4.78
CA ILE A 64 -11.17 -15.70 -5.53
C ILE A 64 -12.54 -15.82 -6.18
N TYR A 65 -13.48 -14.95 -5.78
CA TYR A 65 -14.80 -14.83 -6.37
C TYR A 65 -14.76 -13.75 -7.46
N ILE A 66 -15.08 -14.12 -8.70
CA ILE A 66 -14.97 -13.25 -9.88
C ILE A 66 -16.37 -12.91 -10.38
N TYR A 67 -16.90 -11.77 -9.96
CA TYR A 67 -18.28 -11.34 -10.22
C TYR A 67 -18.40 -10.51 -11.50
N ASN A 68 -19.28 -10.91 -12.42
CA ASN A 68 -19.61 -10.15 -13.62
C ASN A 68 -20.64 -9.08 -13.30
N THR A 69 -20.28 -7.82 -13.45
CA THR A 69 -21.17 -6.69 -13.12
C THR A 69 -22.32 -6.51 -14.11
N ILE A 70 -22.19 -7.04 -15.33
CA ILE A 70 -23.20 -6.93 -16.40
C ILE A 70 -24.21 -8.08 -16.32
N LYS A 71 -23.72 -9.32 -16.23
CA LYS A 71 -24.53 -10.55 -16.23
C LYS A 71 -25.06 -10.92 -14.84
N GLY A 72 -24.39 -10.47 -13.78
CA GLY A 72 -24.74 -10.80 -12.41
C GLY A 72 -24.35 -12.21 -11.97
N ASP A 73 -23.60 -12.96 -12.78
CA ASP A 73 -23.04 -14.27 -12.42
C ASP A 73 -21.62 -14.12 -11.87
N PHE A 74 -21.07 -15.19 -11.29
CA PHE A 74 -19.67 -15.22 -10.90
C PHE A 74 -19.04 -16.59 -11.04
N LYS A 75 -17.70 -16.58 -11.13
CA LYS A 75 -16.85 -17.78 -11.08
C LYS A 75 -16.08 -17.81 -9.76
N ILE A 76 -15.78 -19.01 -9.28
CA ILE A 76 -14.94 -19.21 -8.10
C ILE A 76 -13.67 -19.90 -8.55
N ILE A 77 -12.53 -19.38 -8.09
CA ILE A 77 -11.25 -20.07 -8.15
C ILE A 77 -10.95 -20.55 -6.74
N ASP A 78 -11.01 -21.85 -6.52
CA ASP A 78 -10.54 -22.48 -5.30
C ASP A 78 -9.01 -22.57 -5.30
N SER A 79 -8.42 -22.34 -4.12
CA SER A 79 -7.00 -22.52 -3.86
C SER A 79 -6.83 -23.40 -2.64
N ASP A 80 -6.01 -24.45 -2.78
CA ASP A 80 -5.55 -25.29 -1.66
C ASP A 80 -4.52 -24.57 -0.79
N LYS A 81 -4.05 -23.40 -1.24
CA LYS A 81 -3.02 -22.57 -0.62
C LYS A 81 -3.54 -21.19 -0.26
N THR A 82 -2.92 -20.55 0.72
CA THR A 82 -3.30 -19.21 1.18
C THR A 82 -3.02 -18.15 0.13
N VAL A 83 -4.07 -17.57 -0.45
CA VAL A 83 -4.00 -16.39 -1.33
C VAL A 83 -3.80 -15.15 -0.47
N ILE A 84 -2.67 -14.47 -0.64
CA ILE A 84 -2.27 -13.34 0.19
C ILE A 84 -2.83 -12.03 -0.33
N LYS A 85 -2.60 -11.70 -1.61
CA LYS A 85 -3.08 -10.45 -2.19
C LYS A 85 -3.24 -10.55 -3.70
N ILE A 86 -4.34 -10.02 -4.22
CA ILE A 86 -4.58 -9.80 -5.65
C ILE A 86 -4.08 -8.42 -6.06
N PHE A 87 -3.51 -8.34 -7.26
CA PHE A 87 -3.02 -7.12 -7.92
C PHE A 87 -3.62 -7.03 -9.32
N ASN A 88 -4.17 -5.87 -9.69
CA ASN A 88 -4.53 -5.57 -11.07
C ASN A 88 -3.50 -4.59 -11.65
N ILE A 89 -2.65 -5.07 -12.54
CA ILE A 89 -1.57 -4.29 -13.15
C ILE A 89 -1.76 -4.30 -14.67
N ASN A 90 -1.97 -3.13 -15.27
CA ASN A 90 -2.20 -2.98 -16.71
C ASN A 90 -3.26 -3.96 -17.27
N ASN A 91 -4.37 -4.12 -16.53
CA ASN A 91 -5.44 -5.05 -16.87
C ASN A 91 -4.98 -6.53 -16.95
N ASN A 92 -4.00 -6.89 -16.12
CA ASN A 92 -3.60 -8.27 -15.86
C ASN A 92 -3.75 -8.54 -14.36
N ILE A 93 -4.39 -9.65 -14.03
CA ILE A 93 -4.58 -10.05 -12.64
C ILE A 93 -3.43 -10.96 -12.23
N TYR A 94 -2.70 -10.51 -11.21
CA TYR A 94 -1.71 -11.29 -10.49
C TYR A 94 -2.19 -11.54 -9.07
N TYR A 95 -1.72 -12.60 -8.44
CA TYR A 95 -1.95 -12.78 -7.02
C TYR A 95 -0.82 -13.57 -6.39
N SER A 96 -0.44 -13.17 -5.18
CA SER A 96 0.59 -13.86 -4.40
C SER A 96 -0.02 -14.99 -3.57
N VAL A 97 0.68 -16.11 -3.52
CA VAL A 97 0.29 -17.30 -2.77
C VAL A 97 1.38 -17.64 -1.77
N ALA A 98 1.01 -17.76 -0.49
CA ALA A 98 1.97 -18.01 0.59
C ALA A 98 2.79 -19.27 0.32
N GLY A 99 4.12 -19.15 0.35
CA GLY A 99 5.05 -20.27 0.11
C GLY A 99 5.17 -20.71 -1.35
N HIS A 100 4.48 -20.05 -2.30
CA HIS A 100 4.39 -20.54 -3.69
C HIS A 100 4.71 -19.48 -4.75
N GLY A 101 4.89 -18.22 -4.38
CA GLY A 101 5.26 -17.15 -5.31
C GLY A 101 4.05 -16.42 -5.89
N ILE A 102 4.15 -16.00 -7.15
CA ILE A 102 3.12 -15.19 -7.82
C ILE A 102 2.50 -16.01 -8.95
N TYR A 103 1.17 -15.96 -9.02
CA TYR A 103 0.37 -16.52 -10.10
C TYR A 103 -0.23 -15.39 -10.93
N GLN A 104 -0.50 -15.67 -12.21
CA GLN A 104 -1.24 -14.81 -13.12
C GLN A 104 -2.54 -15.50 -13.51
N LEU A 105 -3.62 -14.74 -13.62
CA LEU A 105 -4.87 -15.23 -14.18
C LEU A 105 -4.86 -15.01 -15.70
N LYS A 106 -4.79 -16.09 -16.48
CA LYS A 106 -4.91 -16.03 -17.95
C LYS A 106 -6.16 -16.78 -18.39
N GLU A 107 -7.01 -16.11 -19.17
CA GLU A 107 -8.29 -16.68 -19.66
C GLU A 107 -9.17 -17.24 -18.54
N GLY A 108 -9.10 -16.65 -17.35
CA GLY A 108 -9.84 -17.10 -16.16
C GLY A 108 -9.28 -18.36 -15.49
N LYS A 109 -8.06 -18.79 -15.84
CA LYS A 109 -7.36 -19.90 -15.20
C LYS A 109 -6.07 -19.43 -14.52
N PRO A 110 -5.76 -19.97 -13.34
CA PRO A 110 -4.53 -19.65 -12.64
C PRO A 110 -3.32 -20.32 -13.33
N GLU A 111 -2.31 -19.53 -13.64
CA GLU A 111 -1.01 -19.99 -14.16
C GLU A 111 0.11 -19.51 -13.24
N SER A 112 1.11 -20.37 -13.01
CA SER A 112 2.31 -19.96 -12.28
C SER A 112 3.04 -18.88 -13.08
N PHE A 113 3.49 -17.81 -12.42
CA PHE A 113 4.07 -16.66 -13.09
C PHE A 113 5.51 -16.38 -12.61
N VAL A 114 5.72 -16.23 -11.30
CA VAL A 114 7.08 -16.11 -10.72
C VAL A 114 7.31 -17.20 -9.69
N GLU A 115 8.23 -18.12 -10.00
CA GLU A 115 8.65 -19.20 -9.11
C GLU A 115 10.07 -18.98 -8.56
N ASP A 116 10.22 -17.96 -7.72
CA ASP A 116 11.49 -17.66 -7.05
C ASP A 116 11.44 -18.04 -5.56
N THR A 117 12.53 -18.59 -5.01
CA THR A 117 12.61 -18.96 -3.59
C THR A 117 12.45 -17.75 -2.68
N LEU A 118 12.87 -16.57 -3.13
CA LEU A 118 12.71 -15.31 -2.40
C LEU A 118 11.23 -14.98 -2.19
N LEU A 119 10.42 -15.04 -3.24
CA LEU A 119 8.98 -14.74 -3.17
C LEU A 119 8.16 -15.86 -2.51
N LYS A 120 8.76 -17.03 -2.29
CA LYS A 120 8.19 -18.08 -1.43
C LYS A 120 8.41 -17.78 0.06
N ASN A 121 9.51 -17.11 0.39
CA ASN A 121 9.90 -16.80 1.77
C ASN A 121 9.39 -15.43 2.25
N TYR A 122 9.29 -14.46 1.36
CA TYR A 122 8.84 -13.11 1.69
C TYR A 122 7.46 -12.81 1.11
N GLN A 123 6.61 -12.22 1.93
CA GLN A 123 5.28 -11.81 1.53
C GLN A 123 5.36 -10.64 0.53
N VAL A 124 4.73 -10.80 -0.63
CA VAL A 124 4.56 -9.71 -1.62
C VAL A 124 3.52 -8.73 -1.10
N VAL A 125 3.93 -7.47 -0.93
CA VAL A 125 3.05 -6.39 -0.48
C VAL A 125 2.41 -5.68 -1.65
N ASN A 126 3.18 -5.40 -2.71
CA ASN A 126 2.70 -4.70 -3.88
C ASN A 126 3.45 -5.09 -5.15
N ILE A 127 2.85 -4.79 -6.29
CA ILE A 127 3.44 -4.95 -7.62
C ILE A 127 3.15 -3.66 -8.38
N PHE A 128 4.17 -3.08 -9.00
CA PHE A 128 4.04 -1.88 -9.83
C PHE A 128 4.51 -2.17 -11.26
N PRO A 129 3.99 -1.46 -12.27
CA PRO A 129 4.60 -1.47 -13.60
C PRO A 129 6.05 -0.98 -13.55
N TYR A 130 6.93 -1.66 -14.26
CA TYR A 130 8.34 -1.30 -14.40
C TYR A 130 8.73 -1.32 -15.88
N GLU A 131 9.21 -0.18 -16.40
CA GLU A 131 9.49 -0.01 -17.84
C GLU A 131 8.27 -0.42 -18.72
N GLU A 132 8.49 -0.95 -19.93
CA GLU A 132 7.40 -1.35 -20.84
C GLU A 132 6.74 -2.68 -20.46
N ASP A 133 7.52 -3.65 -19.96
CA ASP A 133 7.13 -5.06 -19.83
C ASP A 133 7.54 -5.72 -18.51
N GLY A 134 8.21 -4.98 -17.61
CA GLY A 134 8.64 -5.47 -16.32
C GLY A 134 7.65 -5.20 -15.19
N LEU A 135 7.88 -5.87 -14.06
CA LEU A 135 7.19 -5.61 -12.80
C LEU A 135 8.18 -5.27 -11.70
N LEU A 136 7.87 -4.24 -10.92
CA LEU A 136 8.57 -3.92 -9.69
C LEU A 136 7.77 -4.50 -8.51
N ILE A 137 8.31 -5.55 -7.90
CA ILE A 137 7.70 -6.32 -6.83
C ILE A 137 8.24 -5.82 -5.49
N GLU A 138 7.36 -5.35 -4.61
CA GLU A 138 7.68 -4.96 -3.25
C GLU A 138 7.37 -6.10 -2.27
N THR A 139 8.32 -6.37 -1.37
CA THR A 139 8.19 -7.39 -0.34
C THR A 139 8.10 -6.78 1.06
N ARG A 140 7.53 -7.52 2.01
CA ARG A 140 7.30 -7.03 3.38
C ARG A 140 8.58 -6.65 4.15
N ASN A 141 9.67 -7.39 3.98
CA ASN A 141 10.92 -7.23 4.75
C ASN A 141 12.19 -7.40 3.90
N SER A 142 12.10 -7.24 2.58
CA SER A 142 13.25 -7.43 1.69
C SER A 142 13.31 -6.40 0.57
N GLY A 143 12.62 -5.26 0.72
CA GLY A 143 12.61 -4.18 -0.26
C GLY A 143 12.01 -4.61 -1.61
N PHE A 144 12.58 -4.07 -2.68
CA PHE A 144 12.07 -4.17 -4.05
C PHE A 144 12.87 -5.11 -4.95
N TYR A 145 12.18 -5.73 -5.89
CA TYR A 145 12.75 -6.62 -6.91
C TYR A 145 12.15 -6.31 -8.27
N ILE A 146 12.97 -6.32 -9.31
CA ILE A 146 12.54 -6.22 -10.69
C ILE A 146 12.37 -7.63 -11.24
N TYR A 147 11.19 -7.92 -11.78
CA TYR A 147 10.92 -9.09 -12.58
C TYR A 147 10.78 -8.69 -14.04
N LYS A 148 11.72 -9.13 -14.88
CA LYS A 148 11.76 -8.85 -16.32
C LYS A 148 12.49 -9.99 -17.03
N ASP A 149 12.07 -10.33 -18.25
CA ASP A 149 12.66 -11.42 -19.04
C ASP A 149 12.74 -12.76 -18.28
N GLU A 150 11.68 -13.09 -17.54
CA GLU A 150 11.58 -14.27 -16.67
C GLU A 150 12.60 -14.33 -15.52
N MET A 151 13.33 -13.24 -15.27
CA MET A 151 14.34 -13.14 -14.22
C MET A 151 13.91 -12.18 -13.11
N LEU A 152 14.08 -12.63 -11.87
CA LEU A 152 13.94 -11.78 -10.68
C LEU A 152 15.33 -11.25 -10.26
N SER A 153 15.45 -9.94 -10.10
CA SER A 153 16.68 -9.28 -9.63
C SER A 153 16.35 -8.21 -8.60
N LYS A 154 17.26 -7.95 -7.67
CA LYS A 154 17.10 -6.91 -6.66
C LYS A 154 17.11 -5.53 -7.35
N TRP A 155 16.19 -4.64 -6.98
CA TRP A 155 16.33 -3.22 -7.30
C TRP A 155 17.16 -2.57 -6.21
N GLU A 156 18.45 -2.39 -6.48
CA GLU A 156 19.40 -1.81 -5.53
C GLU A 156 19.12 -0.32 -5.37
N ILE A 157 18.65 0.08 -4.18
CA ILE A 157 18.29 1.47 -3.88
C ILE A 157 18.89 1.95 -2.55
N PRO A 158 19.11 3.27 -2.40
CA PRO A 158 19.64 3.83 -1.15
C PRO A 158 18.82 3.49 0.11
N ALA A 159 17.51 3.27 -0.04
CA ALA A 159 16.63 2.90 1.06
C ALA A 159 16.71 1.43 1.52
N ASP A 160 17.48 0.55 0.86
CA ASP A 160 17.46 -0.90 1.15
C ASP A 160 17.76 -1.24 2.61
N ASP A 161 18.75 -0.58 3.22
CA ASP A 161 19.10 -0.78 4.63
C ASP A 161 17.96 -0.43 5.58
N LEU A 162 17.11 0.54 5.21
CA LEU A 162 15.92 0.92 5.98
C LEU A 162 14.79 -0.08 5.74
N LEU A 163 14.51 -0.41 4.48
CA LEU A 163 13.42 -1.32 4.09
C LEU A 163 13.62 -2.75 4.63
N ASN A 164 14.87 -3.17 4.84
CA ASN A 164 15.20 -4.46 5.46
C ASN A 164 14.95 -4.48 6.98
N LYS A 165 14.78 -3.32 7.63
CA LYS A 165 14.57 -3.20 9.09
C LYS A 165 13.12 -2.95 9.47
N VAL A 166 12.31 -2.48 8.53
CA VAL A 166 10.88 -2.21 8.77
C VAL A 166 10.01 -3.36 8.24
N SER A 167 8.76 -3.38 8.68
CA SER A 167 7.75 -4.31 8.18
C SER A 167 6.72 -3.56 7.35
N VAL A 168 6.79 -3.71 6.04
CA VAL A 168 5.90 -3.02 5.10
C VAL A 168 4.54 -3.69 5.07
N PHE A 169 3.48 -2.89 5.23
CA PHE A 169 2.10 -3.37 5.22
C PHE A 169 1.38 -3.02 3.91
N CYS A 170 1.55 -1.79 3.44
CA CYS A 170 0.95 -1.29 2.20
C CYS A 170 1.87 -0.26 1.54
N SER A 171 1.61 0.04 0.28
CA SER A 171 2.34 1.06 -0.46
C SER A 171 1.51 1.57 -1.63
N ILE A 172 1.84 2.76 -2.12
CA ILE A 172 1.33 3.32 -3.37
C ILE A 172 2.46 3.98 -4.14
N ARG A 173 2.37 3.96 -5.48
CA ARG A 173 3.16 4.83 -6.35
C ARG A 173 2.35 6.08 -6.63
N LEU A 174 2.93 7.23 -6.33
CA LEU A 174 2.31 8.53 -6.52
C LEU A 174 2.36 8.96 -8.00
N ARG A 175 1.57 9.97 -8.35
CA ARG A 175 1.52 10.54 -9.72
C ARG A 175 2.85 11.12 -10.21
N ASP A 176 3.71 11.56 -9.30
CA ASP A 176 5.07 12.03 -9.59
C ASP A 176 6.10 10.89 -9.69
N ALA A 177 5.62 9.64 -9.71
CA ALA A 177 6.37 8.39 -9.75
C ALA A 177 7.14 8.02 -8.47
N SER A 178 7.10 8.85 -7.43
CA SER A 178 7.62 8.53 -6.10
C SER A 178 6.76 7.48 -5.39
N PHE A 179 7.21 6.96 -4.25
CA PHE A 179 6.51 5.93 -3.50
C PHE A 179 6.19 6.40 -2.08
N VAL A 180 5.02 6.03 -1.58
CA VAL A 180 4.70 6.08 -0.15
C VAL A 180 4.53 4.66 0.34
N ILE A 181 5.30 4.32 1.37
CA ILE A 181 5.34 3.00 1.99
C ILE A 181 4.75 3.13 3.39
N GLY A 182 3.68 2.40 3.66
CA GLY A 182 3.05 2.29 4.97
C GLY A 182 3.56 1.06 5.70
N THR A 183 4.02 1.25 6.93
CA THR A 183 4.63 0.19 7.74
C THR A 183 3.73 -0.23 8.90
N ILE A 184 4.06 -1.36 9.55
CA ILE A 184 3.34 -1.84 10.74
C ILE A 184 3.67 -1.00 11.98
N SER A 185 4.90 -0.48 12.13
CA SER A 185 5.39 0.09 13.40
C SER A 185 6.13 1.41 13.29
N ASP A 186 6.39 1.90 12.08
CA ASP A 186 7.31 3.01 11.83
C ASP A 186 6.64 4.14 11.02
N GLY A 187 5.31 4.12 10.90
CA GLY A 187 4.55 5.12 10.16
C GLY A 187 4.72 4.96 8.65
N ILE A 188 4.86 6.09 7.96
CA ILE A 188 5.10 6.14 6.51
C ILE A 188 6.54 6.49 6.19
N ILE A 189 7.03 5.92 5.09
CA ILE A 189 8.31 6.25 4.47
C ILE A 189 7.99 6.73 3.05
N HIS A 190 8.44 7.94 2.70
CA HIS A 190 8.39 8.41 1.32
C HIS A 190 9.73 8.16 0.64
N LEU A 191 9.67 7.54 -0.55
CA LEU A 191 10.82 7.31 -1.39
C LEU A 191 10.68 8.10 -2.69
N THR A 192 11.77 8.71 -3.16
CA THR A 192 11.84 9.26 -4.52
C THR A 192 11.72 8.15 -5.57
N ASN A 193 11.55 8.52 -6.84
CA ASN A 193 11.52 7.54 -7.94
C ASN A 193 12.82 6.73 -8.06
N ASP A 194 13.95 7.26 -7.57
CA ASP A 194 15.26 6.60 -7.59
C ASP A 194 15.51 5.77 -6.31
N GLY A 195 14.55 5.75 -5.38
CA GLY A 195 14.60 4.96 -4.16
C GLY A 195 15.38 5.62 -3.00
N ASP A 196 15.65 6.92 -3.08
CA ASP A 196 16.12 7.70 -1.93
C ASP A 196 14.98 7.94 -0.94
N VAL A 197 15.28 7.93 0.35
CA VAL A 197 14.31 8.36 1.37
C VAL A 197 14.25 9.89 1.38
N ASP A 198 13.11 10.50 1.04
CA ASP A 198 12.94 11.96 1.19
C ASP A 198 12.54 12.34 2.62
N PHE A 199 11.57 11.61 3.19
CA PHE A 199 11.12 11.81 4.56
C PHE A 199 10.43 10.59 5.15
N GLN A 200 10.32 10.59 6.47
CA GLN A 200 9.54 9.61 7.24
C GLN A 200 8.61 10.36 8.20
N ILE A 201 7.34 9.93 8.27
CA ILE A 201 6.37 10.48 9.21
C ILE A 201 5.82 9.34 10.06
N ASN A 202 5.98 9.45 11.36
CA ASN A 202 5.53 8.53 12.39
C ASN A 202 4.73 9.31 13.45
N GLN A 203 4.36 8.64 14.54
CA GLN A 203 3.55 9.22 15.61
C GLN A 203 4.27 10.37 16.35
N GLU A 204 5.60 10.35 16.39
CA GLU A 204 6.39 11.39 17.06
C GLU A 204 6.37 12.71 16.27
N ASN A 205 6.29 12.65 14.93
CA ASN A 205 6.42 13.83 14.09
C ASN A 205 5.18 14.20 13.26
N GLY A 206 4.05 13.50 13.42
CA GLY A 206 2.77 14.01 12.89
C GLY A 206 1.64 13.00 12.71
N LEU A 207 1.91 11.69 12.64
CA LEU A 207 0.85 10.69 12.54
C LEU A 207 0.13 10.48 13.88
N SER A 208 -1.13 10.05 13.82
CA SER A 208 -1.90 9.68 15.00
C SER A 208 -1.56 8.27 15.52
N ASN A 209 -0.92 7.44 14.70
CA ASN A 209 -0.49 6.06 15.00
C ASN A 209 0.59 5.63 13.99
N ASN A 210 1.44 4.68 14.37
CA ASN A 210 2.49 4.18 13.50
C ASN A 210 2.06 3.06 12.55
N THR A 211 0.97 2.34 12.85
CA THR A 211 0.47 1.25 12.01
C THR A 211 -0.37 1.81 10.87
N VAL A 212 0.20 1.75 9.67
CA VAL A 212 -0.41 2.24 8.43
C VAL A 212 -1.05 1.08 7.67
N LEU A 213 -2.37 1.10 7.57
CA LEU A 213 -3.18 0.02 7.00
C LEU A 213 -3.60 0.28 5.55
N SER A 214 -3.67 1.55 5.13
CA SER A 214 -4.02 1.91 3.76
C SER A 214 -3.50 3.29 3.39
N LEU A 215 -3.28 3.48 2.10
CA LEU A 215 -2.77 4.72 1.52
C LEU A 215 -3.59 5.07 0.27
N PHE A 216 -3.87 6.36 0.08
CA PHE A 216 -4.58 6.86 -1.10
C PHE A 216 -4.13 8.29 -1.42
N GLU A 217 -3.74 8.53 -2.67
CA GLU A 217 -3.46 9.89 -3.19
C GLU A 217 -4.74 10.49 -3.77
N ASP A 218 -5.15 11.65 -3.26
CA ASP A 218 -6.31 12.37 -3.77
C ASP A 218 -5.99 13.27 -4.99
N ASN A 219 -7.00 13.99 -5.49
CA ASN A 219 -6.84 14.82 -6.67
C ASN A 219 -5.95 16.05 -6.47
N ASP A 220 -5.86 16.52 -5.24
CA ASP A 220 -5.02 17.65 -4.83
C ASP A 220 -3.63 17.16 -4.34
N LYS A 221 -3.30 15.89 -4.60
CA LYS A 221 -2.05 15.20 -4.22
C LYS A 221 -1.83 15.06 -2.72
N ASN A 222 -2.87 15.19 -1.91
CA ASN A 222 -2.74 14.83 -0.51
C ASN A 222 -2.76 13.31 -0.36
N ILE A 223 -1.97 12.83 0.60
CA ILE A 223 -1.91 11.42 0.94
C ILE A 223 -2.81 11.17 2.14
N TRP A 224 -3.90 10.45 1.90
CA TRP A 224 -4.77 9.92 2.93
C TRP A 224 -4.19 8.63 3.48
N VAL A 225 -3.99 8.60 4.79
CA VAL A 225 -3.35 7.51 5.52
C VAL A 225 -4.38 6.90 6.46
N GLY A 226 -4.83 5.69 6.15
CA GLY A 226 -5.67 4.92 7.05
C GLY A 226 -4.81 4.23 8.10
N LEU A 227 -5.09 4.52 9.36
CA LEU A 227 -4.34 4.05 10.52
C LEU A 227 -5.19 3.10 11.36
N ASP A 228 -4.55 2.37 12.27
CA ASP A 228 -5.25 1.49 13.20
C ASP A 228 -6.27 2.22 14.09
N ASN A 229 -6.03 3.50 14.40
CA ASN A 229 -6.88 4.32 15.25
C ASN A 229 -7.63 5.47 14.53
N GLY A 230 -7.59 5.53 13.20
CA GLY A 230 -8.25 6.62 12.48
C GLY A 230 -7.65 6.92 11.11
N ILE A 231 -7.66 8.20 10.74
CA ILE A 231 -7.20 8.66 9.43
C ILE A 231 -6.40 9.95 9.58
N ASN A 232 -5.30 10.06 8.83
CA ASN A 232 -4.59 11.32 8.64
C ASN A 232 -4.59 11.72 7.15
N CYS A 233 -4.39 13.01 6.91
CA CYS A 233 -4.24 13.58 5.58
C CYS A 233 -2.95 14.38 5.57
N ILE A 234 -2.04 14.03 4.67
CA ILE A 234 -0.69 14.60 4.58
C ILE A 234 -0.60 15.37 3.26
N ASN A 235 -0.30 16.66 3.35
CA ASN A 235 0.02 17.46 2.18
C ASN A 235 1.52 17.39 1.90
N ILE A 236 1.91 16.59 0.91
CA ILE A 236 3.32 16.36 0.56
C ILE A 236 3.94 17.57 -0.15
N ASP A 237 3.13 18.36 -0.85
CA ASP A 237 3.54 19.59 -1.55
C ASP A 237 3.60 20.81 -0.60
N SER A 238 3.41 20.60 0.71
CA SER A 238 3.50 21.66 1.71
C SER A 238 4.89 22.32 1.67
N PRO A 239 4.99 23.66 1.52
CA PRO A 239 6.27 24.36 1.58
C PRO A 239 6.84 24.41 3.01
N PHE A 240 6.10 23.92 4.00
CA PHE A 240 6.49 23.89 5.40
C PHE A 240 6.70 22.45 5.86
N ARG A 241 7.84 22.19 6.50
CA ARG A 241 8.10 20.99 7.29
C ARG A 241 8.06 21.37 8.78
N VAL A 242 7.38 20.55 9.59
CA VAL A 242 7.27 20.76 11.04
C VAL A 242 8.22 19.79 11.74
N PHE A 243 9.04 20.34 12.64
CA PHE A 243 9.93 19.55 13.49
C PHE A 243 9.49 19.76 14.94
N ASN A 244 9.13 18.67 15.61
CA ASN A 244 8.73 18.68 17.02
C ASN A 244 9.85 18.07 17.86
N ASP A 245 10.31 18.79 18.87
CA ASP A 245 11.25 18.30 19.86
C ASP A 245 10.48 17.72 21.06
N ASN A 246 10.02 16.48 20.92
CA ASN A 246 9.22 15.84 21.97
C ASN A 246 10.06 15.44 23.20
N ASP A 247 11.34 15.15 22.99
CA ASP A 247 12.27 14.76 24.06
C ASP A 247 12.84 15.97 24.82
N GLY A 248 12.65 17.18 24.29
CA GLY A 248 13.16 18.42 24.88
C GLY A 248 14.67 18.59 24.73
N ILE A 249 15.30 17.88 23.78
CA ILE A 249 16.74 17.90 23.56
C ILE A 249 17.18 19.27 23.02
N LEU A 250 16.44 19.80 22.05
CA LEU A 250 16.69 21.12 21.47
C LEU A 250 16.21 22.25 22.39
N GLY A 251 15.07 22.04 23.04
CA GLY A 251 14.35 23.08 23.77
C GLY A 251 13.66 24.09 22.86
N THR A 252 13.45 25.31 23.37
CA THR A 252 12.81 26.39 22.62
C THR A 252 13.79 27.04 21.65
N VAL A 253 13.48 26.98 20.36
CA VAL A 253 14.25 27.64 19.30
C VAL A 253 13.90 29.13 19.24
N TYR A 254 14.91 30.00 19.38
CA TYR A 254 14.74 31.46 19.28
C TYR A 254 15.19 32.03 17.93
N THR A 255 16.14 31.36 17.27
CA THR A 255 16.69 31.83 16.00
C THR A 255 17.24 30.67 15.18
N SER A 256 17.28 30.85 13.86
CA SER A 256 17.89 29.92 12.94
C SER A 256 18.72 30.65 11.88
N LYS A 257 19.75 29.98 11.38
CA LYS A 257 20.56 30.48 10.27
C LYS A 257 21.08 29.34 9.42
N VAL A 258 20.92 29.44 8.11
CA VAL A 258 21.64 28.59 7.16
C VAL A 258 22.97 29.25 6.84
N TYR A 259 24.07 28.53 7.07
CA TYR A 259 25.42 28.99 6.76
C TYR A 259 26.30 27.81 6.37
N ASP A 260 27.01 27.93 5.26
CA ASP A 260 27.94 26.92 4.74
C ASP A 260 27.36 25.49 4.62
N GLY A 261 26.09 25.38 4.20
CA GLY A 261 25.40 24.10 4.05
C GLY A 261 24.89 23.48 5.37
N TYR A 262 24.98 24.19 6.49
CA TYR A 262 24.44 23.77 7.78
C TYR A 262 23.27 24.65 8.22
N LEU A 263 22.26 24.02 8.84
CA LEU A 263 21.21 24.70 9.57
C LEU A 263 21.62 24.81 11.03
N TYR A 264 21.84 26.04 11.49
CA TYR A 264 22.12 26.36 12.89
C TYR A 264 20.84 26.78 13.59
N LEU A 265 20.63 26.27 14.81
CA LEU A 265 19.54 26.65 15.70
C LEU A 265 20.11 27.21 17.01
N GLY A 266 19.75 28.45 17.32
CA GLY A 266 20.00 29.04 18.64
C GLY A 266 18.79 28.80 19.53
N THR A 267 18.98 28.00 20.58
CA THR A 267 17.91 27.59 21.51
C THR A 267 18.20 28.03 22.92
N ASN A 268 17.26 27.82 23.85
CA ASN A 268 17.51 28.01 25.28
C ASN A 268 18.47 26.96 25.90
N GLN A 269 18.79 25.89 25.18
CA GLN A 269 19.72 24.83 25.61
C GLN A 269 21.11 24.95 24.96
N GLY A 270 21.27 25.77 23.92
CA GLY A 270 22.57 26.01 23.29
C GLY A 270 22.49 26.29 21.79
N LEU A 271 23.60 26.01 21.11
CA LEU A 271 23.70 26.07 19.66
C LEU A 271 23.72 24.65 19.10
N PHE A 272 22.71 24.31 18.31
CA PHE A 272 22.63 23.05 17.58
C PHE A 272 22.88 23.31 16.11
N TYR A 273 23.42 22.32 15.40
CA TYR A 273 23.61 22.41 13.96
C TYR A 273 23.54 21.05 13.31
N LYS A 274 22.91 20.99 12.13
CA LYS A 274 22.95 19.80 11.28
C LYS A 274 23.19 20.19 9.83
N LYS A 275 23.65 19.24 9.02
CA LYS A 275 23.77 19.46 7.58
C LYS A 275 22.37 19.70 7.01
N LEU A 276 22.20 20.72 6.18
CA LEU A 276 20.88 21.09 5.65
C LEU A 276 20.24 19.96 4.83
N THR A 277 21.07 19.12 4.22
CA THR A 277 20.64 17.96 3.42
C THR A 277 20.38 16.71 4.26
N ASP A 278 20.56 16.76 5.59
CA ASP A 278 20.31 15.60 6.45
C ASP A 278 18.81 15.46 6.70
N ILE A 279 18.27 14.32 6.25
CA ILE A 279 16.85 13.95 6.34
C ILE A 279 16.49 13.50 7.76
N ASN A 280 17.47 13.16 8.60
CA ASN A 280 17.20 12.82 9.99
C ASN A 280 16.61 14.03 10.74
N ASN A 281 15.56 13.77 11.50
CA ASN A 281 14.88 14.79 12.30
C ASN A 281 15.68 15.19 13.56
N SER A 282 16.76 14.47 13.88
CA SER A 282 17.63 14.73 15.04
C SER A 282 18.65 15.85 14.77
N PHE A 283 18.89 16.68 15.78
CA PHE A 283 19.95 17.69 15.86
C PHE A 283 21.03 17.29 16.85
#